data_AF-A0AAV8XT29-F1
#
_entry.id   AF-A0AAV8XT29-F1
#
_cell.length_a   1.000
_cell.length_b   1.000
_cell.length_c   1.000
_cell.angle_alpha   90.00
_cell.angle_beta   90.00
_cell.angle_gamma   90.00
#
_symmetry.space_group_name_H-M   'P 1'
#
loop_
_entity.id
_entity.type
_entity.pdbx_description
1 polymer ?
#
loop_
_entity_poly.entity_id
_entity_poly.type
_entity_poly.pdbx_seq_one_letter_code
_entity_poly.pdbx_strand_id
1 'polypeptide(L)'
;MSQLEKPMKISKQLRLKAQEFLSSKKNSKCLEEIVGHYDCGMDLPSCLLALELIFTTLLKERDMLVEVVPLKPMEKTPENLHKQWMKNAYEECYTKVLRSLENGSQKIQIQGLSTAMNILSYEGNFPWKLKGPWTITCHLLNSNPY
;
A
#
# COMPACT_ATOMS: atom_id res chain seq x y z
N MET A 1 -1.56 40.53 16.36
CA MET A 1 -2.18 40.24 15.04
C MET A 1 -2.11 38.74 14.82
N SER A 2 -3.26 38.08 14.80
CA SER A 2 -3.39 36.63 14.61
C SER A 2 -2.89 36.24 13.23
N GLN A 3 -1.82 35.44 13.19
CA GLN A 3 -1.39 34.73 11.98
C GLN A 3 -2.55 33.83 11.55
N LEU A 4 -3.24 34.22 10.47
CA LEU A 4 -4.28 33.40 9.85
C LEU A 4 -3.55 32.22 9.19
N GLU A 5 -3.44 31.09 9.90
CA GLU A 5 -2.87 29.87 9.35
C GLU A 5 -3.61 29.53 8.05
N LYS A 6 -2.90 29.62 6.91
CA LYS A 6 -3.48 29.18 5.63
C LYS A 6 -3.84 27.71 5.75
N PRO A 7 -5.10 27.30 5.45
CA PRO A 7 -5.50 25.91 5.55
C PRO A 7 -4.57 25.06 4.68
N MET A 8 -3.98 24.02 5.28
CA MET A 8 -3.06 23.13 4.60
C MET A 8 -3.78 22.44 3.44
N LYS A 9 -3.18 22.42 2.24
CA LYS A 9 -3.76 21.72 1.07
C LYS A 9 -4.01 20.24 1.41
N ILE A 10 -5.15 19.70 0.98
CA ILE A 10 -5.57 18.31 1.23
C ILE A 10 -4.48 17.33 0.79
N SER A 11 -3.89 17.52 -0.39
CA SER A 11 -2.77 16.70 -0.87
C SER A 11 -1.58 16.62 0.10
N LYS A 12 -1.24 17.72 0.78
CA LYS A 12 -0.17 17.74 1.80
C LYS A 12 -0.62 17.01 3.06
N GLN A 13 -1.88 17.17 3.47
CA GLN A 13 -2.43 16.46 4.63
C GLN A 13 -2.44 14.94 4.42
N LEU A 14 -2.90 14.47 3.25
CA LEU A 14 -2.93 13.04 2.92
C LEU A 14 -1.53 12.43 2.88
N ARG A 15 -0.55 13.17 2.34
CA ARG A 15 0.86 12.75 2.37
C ARG A 15 1.43 12.65 3.79
N LEU A 16 1.11 13.61 4.66
CA LEU A 16 1.55 13.56 6.06
C LEU A 16 0.92 12.37 6.79
N LYS A 17 -0.36 12.10 6.58
CA LYS A 17 -1.05 10.91 7.14
C LYS A 17 -0.42 9.61 6.64
N ALA A 18 -0.06 9.54 5.37
CA ALA A 18 0.65 8.39 4.82
C ALA A 18 2.01 8.18 5.51
N GLN A 19 2.78 9.25 5.73
CA GLN A 19 4.05 9.18 6.45
C GLN A 19 3.88 8.82 7.93
N GLU A 20 2.83 9.33 8.59
CA GLU A 20 2.48 9.01 9.97
C GLU A 20 2.14 7.52 10.11
N PHE A 21 1.31 7.00 9.19
CA PHE A 21 1.02 5.56 9.11
C PHE A 21 2.30 4.73 8.95
N LEU A 22 3.18 5.11 8.01
CA LEU A 22 4.44 4.39 7.77
C LEU A 22 5.40 4.45 8.98
N SER A 23 5.37 5.54 9.75
CA SER A 23 6.19 5.70 10.97
C SER A 23 5.66 4.86 12.14
N SER A 24 4.35 4.63 12.18
CA SER A 24 3.69 3.81 13.21
C SER A 24 2.61 2.95 12.58
N LYS A 25 3.03 1.83 11.96
CA LYS A 25 2.17 0.91 11.20
C LYS A 25 1.01 0.32 12.03
N LYS A 26 1.13 0.35 13.36
CA LYS A 26 0.08 -0.04 14.32
C LYS A 26 -1.11 0.95 14.36
N ASN A 27 -0.93 2.18 13.90
CA ASN A 27 -1.95 3.21 13.88
C ASN A 27 -2.76 3.12 12.57
N SER A 28 -3.75 2.22 12.51
CA SER A 28 -4.60 2.03 11.33
C SER A 28 -5.41 3.28 10.95
N LYS A 29 -5.66 4.17 11.91
CA LYS A 29 -6.51 5.36 11.75
C LYS A 29 -6.06 6.24 10.59
N CYS A 30 -4.75 6.43 10.41
CA CYS A 30 -4.23 7.27 9.33
C CYS A 30 -4.56 6.69 7.94
N LEU A 31 -4.52 5.37 7.78
CA LEU A 31 -4.91 4.70 6.54
C LEU A 31 -6.44 4.76 6.34
N GLU A 32 -7.21 4.50 7.40
CA GLU A 32 -8.68 4.60 7.38
C GLU A 32 -9.15 6.01 6.99
N GLU A 33 -8.48 7.06 7.48
CA GLU A 33 -8.80 8.45 7.10
C GLU A 33 -8.50 8.73 5.62
N ILE A 34 -7.41 8.19 5.07
CA ILE A 34 -7.10 8.32 3.64
C ILE A 34 -8.14 7.59 2.79
N VAL A 35 -8.53 6.37 3.20
CA VAL A 35 -9.59 5.60 2.54
C VAL A 35 -10.94 6.30 2.63
N GLY A 36 -11.25 6.91 3.77
CA GLY A 36 -12.46 7.71 3.94
C GLY A 36 -12.51 8.92 2.99
N HIS A 37 -11.38 9.60 2.77
CA HIS A 37 -11.29 10.68 1.78
C HIS A 37 -11.51 10.17 0.35
N TYR A 38 -10.92 9.00 0.03
CA TYR A 38 -11.11 8.34 -1.25
C TYR A 38 -12.59 8.03 -1.50
N ASP A 39 -13.27 7.43 -0.51
CA ASP A 39 -14.67 7.01 -0.63
C ASP A 39 -15.64 8.21 -0.73
N CYS A 40 -15.26 9.37 -0.20
CA CYS A 40 -16.00 10.62 -0.38
C CYS A 40 -15.79 11.24 -1.78
N GLY A 41 -14.91 10.69 -2.62
CA GLY A 41 -14.57 11.22 -3.94
C GLY A 41 -13.78 12.54 -3.92
N MET A 42 -13.29 12.96 -2.76
CA MET A 42 -12.55 14.22 -2.60
C MET A 42 -11.06 14.02 -2.92
N ASP A 43 -10.54 14.84 -3.83
CA ASP A 43 -9.10 14.85 -4.18
C ASP A 43 -8.55 13.44 -4.48
N LEU A 44 -9.30 12.66 -5.26
CA LEU A 44 -8.97 11.29 -5.66
C LEU A 44 -7.52 11.12 -6.14
N PRO A 45 -6.95 12.02 -6.98
CA PRO A 45 -5.55 11.91 -7.39
C PRO A 45 -4.58 11.91 -6.20
N SER A 46 -4.81 12.76 -5.20
CA SER A 46 -3.97 12.82 -4.01
C SER A 46 -4.14 11.60 -3.11
N CYS A 47 -5.35 11.05 -3.04
CA CYS A 47 -5.60 9.79 -2.33
C CYS A 47 -4.86 8.62 -2.99
N LEU A 48 -4.90 8.53 -4.32
CA LEU A 48 -4.19 7.50 -5.09
C LEU A 48 -2.68 7.56 -4.83
N LEU A 49 -2.09 8.75 -4.88
CA LEU A 49 -0.66 8.95 -4.58
C LEU A 49 -0.30 8.60 -3.13
N ALA A 50 -1.18 8.88 -2.17
CA ALA A 50 -0.97 8.52 -0.77
C ALA A 50 -1.00 6.99 -0.57
N LEU A 51 -1.97 6.30 -1.19
CA LEU A 51 -2.04 4.84 -1.18
C LEU A 51 -0.82 4.20 -1.85
N GLU A 52 -0.40 4.75 -2.99
CA GLU A 52 0.81 4.32 -3.69
C GLU A 52 2.05 4.39 -2.79
N LEU A 53 2.26 5.52 -2.11
CA LEU A 53 3.38 5.72 -1.19
C LEU A 53 3.35 4.70 -0.04
N ILE A 54 2.18 4.45 0.53
CA ILE A 54 2.02 3.49 1.62
C ILE A 54 2.42 2.10 1.12
N PHE A 55 1.76 1.60 0.08
CA PHE A 55 1.92 0.20 -0.31
C PHE A 55 3.26 -0.10 -0.95
N THR A 56 3.82 0.82 -1.75
CA THR A 56 5.18 0.63 -2.28
C THR A 56 6.22 0.58 -1.16
N THR A 57 6.07 1.39 -0.11
CA THR A 57 6.93 1.33 1.08
C THR A 57 6.74 0.02 1.86
N LEU A 58 5.49 -0.37 2.15
CA LEU A 58 5.19 -1.61 2.87
C LEU A 58 5.72 -2.86 2.15
N LEU A 59 5.61 -2.89 0.82
CA LEU A 59 6.18 -3.96 -0.02
C LEU A 59 7.70 -3.97 0.07
N LYS A 60 8.33 -2.80 -0.11
CA LYS A 60 9.80 -2.66 -0.08
C LYS A 60 10.40 -3.06 1.27
N GLU A 61 9.75 -2.69 2.37
CA GLU A 61 10.19 -3.02 3.73
C GLU A 61 9.82 -4.45 4.16
N ARG A 62 9.07 -5.18 3.33
CA ARG A 62 8.59 -6.55 3.57
C ARG A 62 7.72 -6.67 4.83
N ASP A 63 7.06 -5.59 5.25
CA ASP A 63 6.18 -5.61 6.43
C ASP A 63 4.97 -6.52 6.25
N MET A 64 4.53 -6.71 5.00
CA MET A 64 3.40 -7.58 4.65
C MET A 64 3.84 -9.02 4.33
N LEU A 65 5.13 -9.34 4.46
CA LEU A 65 5.64 -10.68 4.18
C LEU A 65 5.13 -11.66 5.26
N VAL A 66 4.35 -12.64 4.81
CA VAL A 66 3.92 -13.76 5.65
C VAL A 66 4.61 -15.01 5.16
N GLU A 67 5.45 -15.61 6.01
CA GLU A 67 6.03 -16.93 5.74
C GLU A 67 4.93 -17.98 5.86
N VAL A 68 4.47 -18.46 4.70
CA VAL A 68 3.50 -19.56 4.65
C VAL A 68 4.28 -20.88 4.71
N VAL A 69 4.35 -21.47 5.90
CA VAL A 69 4.90 -22.81 6.07
C VAL A 69 3.81 -23.83 5.69
N PRO A 70 4.03 -24.70 4.68
CA PRO A 70 3.05 -25.72 4.31
C PRO A 70 2.66 -26.58 5.51
N LEU A 71 1.36 -26.89 5.63
CA LEU A 71 0.78 -27.78 6.64
C LEU A 71 0.85 -27.28 8.10
N LYS A 72 1.29 -26.06 8.36
CA LYS A 72 1.17 -25.42 9.68
C LYS A 72 0.13 -24.29 9.66
N PRO A 73 -0.87 -24.31 10.56
CA PRO A 73 -1.73 -23.16 10.76
C PRO A 73 -0.88 -21.95 11.18
N MET A 74 -1.19 -20.78 10.63
CA MET A 74 -0.58 -19.53 11.06
C MET A 74 -0.89 -19.31 12.54
N GLU A 75 0.15 -19.20 13.36
CA GLU A 75 -0.01 -18.93 14.79
C GLU A 75 -0.68 -17.56 14.97
N LYS A 76 -1.71 -17.48 15.83
CA LYS A 76 -2.46 -16.24 16.10
C LYS A 76 -1.70 -15.32 17.05
N THR A 77 -0.44 -15.01 16.73
CA THR A 77 0.30 -13.98 17.44
C THR A 77 -0.22 -12.60 17.05
N PRO A 78 -0.12 -11.58 17.95
CA PRO A 78 -0.51 -10.22 17.62
C PRO A 78 0.19 -9.66 16.37
N GLU A 79 1.44 -10.04 16.14
CA GLU A 79 2.21 -9.67 14.95
C GLU A 79 1.61 -10.29 13.68
N ASN A 80 1.27 -11.57 13.72
CA ASN A 80 0.66 -12.28 12.59
C ASN A 80 -0.72 -11.73 12.25
N LEU A 81 -1.53 -11.41 13.26
CA LEU A 81 -2.83 -10.75 13.07
C LEU A 81 -2.67 -9.37 12.44
N HIS A 82 -1.64 -8.61 12.84
CA HIS A 82 -1.35 -7.31 12.26
C HIS A 82 -0.93 -7.41 10.80
N LYS A 83 -0.01 -8.34 10.45
CA LYS A 83 0.39 -8.61 9.07
C LYS A 83 -0.80 -9.03 8.20
N GLN A 84 -1.69 -9.86 8.75
CA GLN A 84 -2.93 -10.26 8.08
C GLN A 84 -3.87 -9.07 7.84
N TRP A 85 -4.02 -8.19 8.82
CA TRP A 85 -4.79 -6.96 8.65
C TRP A 85 -4.19 -6.06 7.57
N MET A 86 -2.87 -5.83 7.56
CA MET A 86 -2.20 -5.00 6.54
C MET A 86 -2.41 -5.56 5.14
N LYS A 87 -2.35 -6.88 4.99
CA LYS A 87 -2.64 -7.56 3.73
C LYS A 87 -4.10 -7.35 3.29
N ASN A 88 -5.05 -7.52 4.19
CA ASN A 88 -6.46 -7.30 3.84
C ASN A 88 -6.70 -5.85 3.43
N ALA A 89 -6.09 -4.90 4.15
CA ALA A 89 -6.14 -3.48 3.81
C ALA A 89 -5.50 -3.18 2.45
N TYR A 90 -4.38 -3.84 2.11
CA TYR A 90 -3.77 -3.78 0.78
C TYR A 90 -4.73 -4.27 -0.31
N GLU A 91 -5.30 -5.47 -0.17
CA GLU A 91 -6.20 -6.05 -1.17
C GLU A 91 -7.46 -5.19 -1.37
N GLU A 92 -8.03 -4.65 -0.29
CA GLU A 92 -9.17 -3.74 -0.34
C GLU A 92 -8.82 -2.42 -1.05
N CYS A 93 -7.74 -1.77 -0.62
CA CYS A 93 -7.32 -0.49 -1.20
C CYS A 93 -6.89 -0.64 -2.66
N TYR A 94 -6.22 -1.74 -3.03
CA TYR A 94 -5.86 -2.02 -4.41
C TYR A 94 -7.10 -2.18 -5.29
N THR A 95 -8.15 -2.84 -4.78
CA THR A 95 -9.45 -2.90 -5.46
C THR A 95 -10.04 -1.51 -5.68
N LYS A 96 -9.92 -0.60 -4.70
CA LYS A 96 -10.32 0.81 -4.86
C LYS A 96 -9.48 1.51 -5.94
N VAL A 97 -8.15 1.34 -5.94
CA VAL A 97 -7.29 1.87 -7.01
C VAL A 97 -7.78 1.41 -8.38
N LEU A 98 -8.09 0.12 -8.56
CA LEU A 98 -8.61 -0.39 -9.84
C LEU A 98 -9.97 0.23 -10.21
N ARG A 99 -10.87 0.44 -9.25
CA ARG A 99 -12.16 1.13 -9.49
C ARG A 99 -11.99 2.57 -10.00
N SER A 100 -10.87 3.23 -9.71
CA SER A 100 -10.62 4.57 -10.25
C SER A 100 -10.45 4.60 -11.77
N LEU A 101 -10.18 3.45 -12.40
CA LEU A 101 -10.12 3.30 -13.86
C LEU A 101 -11.49 3.45 -14.53
N GLU A 102 -12.57 3.22 -13.78
CA GLU A 102 -13.95 3.38 -14.25
C GLU A 102 -14.48 4.80 -14.02
N ASN A 103 -13.65 5.71 -13.50
CA ASN A 103 -14.04 7.09 -13.22
C ASN A 103 -14.29 7.87 -14.53
N GLY A 104 -15.24 8.80 -14.55
CA GLY A 104 -15.53 9.62 -15.74
C GLY A 104 -14.42 10.60 -16.14
N SER A 105 -13.46 10.88 -15.26
CA SER A 105 -12.35 11.80 -15.53
C SER A 105 -11.11 11.04 -16.02
N GLN A 106 -10.68 11.31 -17.26
CA GLN A 106 -9.46 10.73 -17.84
C GLN A 106 -8.21 10.98 -16.98
N LYS A 107 -8.11 12.13 -16.30
CA LYS A 107 -6.99 12.43 -15.41
C LYS A 107 -6.92 11.45 -14.23
N ILE A 108 -8.09 11.10 -13.68
CA ILE A 108 -8.19 10.15 -12.56
C ILE A 108 -7.88 8.74 -13.07
N GLN A 109 -8.38 8.36 -14.24
CA GLN A 109 -8.09 7.07 -14.85
C GLN A 109 -6.59 6.87 -15.08
N ILE A 110 -5.90 7.86 -15.65
CA ILE A 110 -4.45 7.81 -15.89
C ILE A 110 -3.68 7.69 -14.57
N GLN A 111 -4.04 8.49 -13.56
CA GLN A 111 -3.42 8.41 -12.23
C GLN A 111 -3.65 7.04 -11.59
N GLY A 112 -4.89 6.53 -11.66
CA GLY A 112 -5.27 5.22 -11.15
C GLY A 112 -4.46 4.10 -11.79
N LEU A 113 -4.32 4.14 -13.11
CA LEU A 113 -3.54 3.17 -13.86
C LEU A 113 -2.06 3.24 -13.49
N SER A 114 -1.48 4.44 -13.45
CA SER A 114 -0.09 4.64 -13.05
C SER A 114 0.16 4.09 -11.64
N THR A 115 -0.73 4.39 -10.69
CA THR A 115 -0.63 3.91 -9.31
C THR A 115 -0.77 2.39 -9.24
N ALA A 116 -1.75 1.79 -9.93
CA ALA A 116 -1.93 0.34 -9.97
C ALA A 116 -0.70 -0.39 -10.53
N MET A 117 -0.14 0.12 -11.62
CA MET A 117 1.03 -0.46 -12.28
C MET A 117 2.29 -0.29 -11.44
N ASN A 118 2.46 0.83 -10.75
CA ASN A 118 3.61 1.03 -9.88
C ASN A 118 3.57 0.09 -8.67
N ILE A 119 2.41 -0.02 -8.00
CA ILE A 119 2.21 -0.98 -6.91
C ILE A 119 2.51 -2.41 -7.38
N LEU A 120 1.99 -2.80 -8.55
CA LEU A 120 2.21 -4.15 -9.11
C LEU A 120 3.70 -4.41 -9.42
N SER A 121 4.41 -3.42 -9.94
CA SER A 121 5.86 -3.50 -10.18
C SER A 121 6.63 -3.74 -8.87
N TYR A 122 6.24 -3.03 -7.79
CA TYR A 122 6.83 -3.25 -6.47
C TYR A 122 6.49 -4.64 -5.92
N GLU A 123 5.26 -5.13 -6.11
CA GLU A 123 4.88 -6.47 -5.69
C GLU A 123 5.68 -7.55 -6.43
N GLY A 124 5.98 -7.35 -7.72
CA GLY A 124 6.85 -8.24 -8.49
C GLY A 124 8.29 -8.29 -7.99
N ASN A 125 8.82 -7.16 -7.51
CA ASN A 125 10.19 -7.06 -6.97
C ASN A 125 10.28 -7.50 -5.49
N PHE A 126 9.20 -7.31 -4.74
CA PHE A 126 9.11 -7.57 -3.30
C PHE A 126 7.84 -8.39 -2.99
N PRO A 127 7.81 -9.68 -3.36
CA PRO A 127 6.63 -10.50 -3.19
C PRO A 127 6.33 -10.71 -1.70
N TRP A 128 5.11 -10.38 -1.28
CA TRP A 128 4.63 -10.61 0.09
C TRP A 128 4.18 -12.06 0.34
N LYS A 129 4.06 -12.87 -0.73
CA LYS A 129 3.92 -14.33 -0.67
C LYS A 129 5.17 -15.00 -1.22
N LEU A 130 5.95 -15.62 -0.34
CA LEU A 130 6.89 -16.64 -0.77
C LEU A 130 6.08 -17.92 -1.02
N LYS A 131 5.75 -18.20 -2.28
CA LYS A 131 5.34 -19.56 -2.67
C LYS A 131 6.54 -20.46 -2.37
N GLY A 132 6.29 -21.70 -1.92
CA GLY A 132 7.28 -22.63 -1.34
C GLY A 132 8.54 -22.93 -2.19
N PRO A 133 9.29 -24.00 -1.88
CA PRO A 133 10.73 -24.14 -2.19
C PRO A 133 11.16 -23.92 -3.66
N TRP A 134 10.24 -23.98 -4.62
CA TRP A 134 10.46 -23.74 -6.04
C TRP A 134 10.73 -22.27 -6.42
N THR A 135 10.42 -21.30 -5.56
CA THR A 135 10.64 -19.86 -5.86
C THR A 135 12.01 -19.36 -5.38
N ILE A 136 12.67 -20.08 -4.47
CA ILE A 136 14.01 -19.73 -3.95
C ILE A 136 15.06 -19.84 -5.07
N THR A 137 14.83 -20.72 -6.06
CA THR A 137 15.69 -20.88 -7.23
C THR A 137 15.76 -19.62 -8.11
N CYS A 138 14.74 -18.77 -8.14
CA CYS A 138 14.77 -17.56 -8.97
C CYS A 138 15.63 -16.43 -8.37
N HIS A 139 15.73 -16.32 -7.05
CA HIS A 139 16.62 -15.33 -6.42
C HIS A 139 18.09 -15.76 -6.39
N LEU A 140 18.38 -17.06 -6.41
CA LEU A 140 19.76 -17.56 -6.48
C LEU A 140 20.36 -17.53 -7.89
N LEU A 141 19.55 -17.45 -8.95
CA LEU A 141 20.04 -17.39 -10.33
C LEU A 141 20.44 -15.98 -10.80
N ASN A 142 20.09 -14.91 -10.06
CA ASN A 142 20.44 -13.53 -10.41
C ASN A 142 21.67 -12.98 -9.68
N SER A 143 22.37 -13.80 -8.89
CA SER A 143 23.52 -13.38 -8.07
C SER A 143 24.85 -13.95 -8.54
N ASN A 144 24.97 -14.43 -9.78
CA ASN A 144 26.24 -14.90 -10.32
C ASN A 144 26.58 -14.20 -11.65
N PRO A 145 27.28 -13.04 -11.62
CA PRO A 145 27.93 -12.52 -12.80
C PRO A 145 29.23 -13.30 -13.01
N TYR A 146 29.25 -14.15 -14.04
CA TYR A 146 30.49 -14.40 -14.78
C TYR A 146 30.78 -13.20 -15.68
#